data_AF-A0A354CJB9-F1
#
_entry.id   AF-A0A354CJB9-F1
#
_cell.length_a   1.000
_cell.length_b   1.000
_cell.length_c   1.000
_cell.angle_alpha   90.00
_cell.angle_beta   90.00
_cell.angle_gamma   90.00
#
_symmetry.space_group_name_H-M   'P 1'
#
loop_
_entity.id
_entity.type
_entity.pdbx_description
1 polymer ?
#
loop_
_entity_poly.entity_id
_entity_poly.type
_entity_poly.pdbx_seq_one_letter_code
_entity_poly.pdbx_strand_id
1 'polypeptide(L)'
;MDAINGNNATDSGFLQVSVVAGDTMKPLQDARVSISYSGEPETDIEQLVTDSDGQTDAVELAAPPIEYSMEPGDVQPYAEYSVTVTASGYESFNVSGISLFADTTALQ
;
A
#
# COMPACT_ATOMS: atom_id res chain seq x y z
N MET A 1 -5.23 37.74 0.41
CA MET A 1 -4.23 36.81 0.98
C MET A 1 -4.81 35.44 0.79
N ASP A 2 -4.75 34.99 -0.45
CA ASP A 2 -5.39 33.77 -0.92
C ASP A 2 -4.63 32.58 -0.35
N ALA A 3 -5.34 31.78 0.44
CA ALA A 3 -4.88 30.49 0.90
C ALA A 3 -4.67 29.61 -0.33
N ILE A 4 -3.42 29.46 -0.74
CA ILE A 4 -2.99 28.36 -1.62
C ILE A 4 -3.12 27.07 -0.81
N ASN A 5 -4.35 26.58 -0.70
CA ASN A 5 -4.62 25.20 -0.32
C ASN A 5 -4.00 24.34 -1.42
N GLY A 6 -2.88 23.70 -1.10
CA GLY A 6 -2.06 22.96 -2.06
C GLY A 6 -2.85 21.81 -2.67
N ASN A 7 -3.51 22.07 -3.80
CA ASN A 7 -3.80 21.07 -4.80
C ASN A 7 -2.45 20.71 -5.46
N ASN A 8 -1.54 20.05 -4.73
CA ASN A 8 -0.59 19.17 -5.39
C ASN A 8 -1.48 18.04 -5.91
N ALA A 9 -1.68 17.97 -7.23
CA ALA A 9 -2.47 16.91 -7.85
C ALA A 9 -1.73 15.59 -7.65
N THR A 10 -1.92 14.98 -6.48
CA THR A 10 -1.50 13.62 -6.21
C THR A 10 -2.44 12.73 -7.01
N ASP A 11 -1.90 11.97 -7.96
CA ASP A 11 -2.64 10.90 -8.61
C ASP A 11 -2.80 9.74 -7.61
N SER A 12 -3.39 8.63 -8.04
CA SER A 12 -3.56 7.45 -7.21
C SER A 12 -3.05 6.19 -7.90
N GLY A 13 -2.60 5.24 -7.10
CA GLY A 13 -2.39 3.87 -7.50
C GLY A 13 -3.23 2.93 -6.63
N PHE A 14 -3.26 1.66 -6.98
CA PHE A 14 -3.99 0.64 -6.25
C PHE A 14 -3.02 -0.35 -5.61
N LEU A 15 -3.24 -0.71 -4.35
CA LEU A 15 -2.51 -1.78 -3.67
C LEU A 15 -3.47 -2.91 -3.34
N GLN A 16 -3.11 -4.13 -3.72
CA GLN A 16 -3.80 -5.35 -3.29
C GLN A 16 -2.80 -6.29 -2.61
N VAL A 17 -3.18 -6.83 -1.45
CA VAL A 17 -2.32 -7.71 -0.66
C VAL A 17 -2.90 -9.12 -0.63
N SER A 18 -2.05 -10.11 -0.91
CA SER A 18 -2.36 -11.53 -0.77
C SER A 18 -1.60 -12.14 0.42
N VAL A 19 -2.32 -12.80 1.32
CA VAL A 19 -1.75 -13.43 2.50
C VAL A 19 -1.92 -14.94 2.44
N VAL A 20 -0.80 -15.65 2.54
CA VAL A 20 -0.73 -17.11 2.53
C VAL A 20 -0.02 -17.59 3.79
N ALA A 21 -0.60 -18.57 4.47
CA ALA A 21 0.02 -19.21 5.62
C ALA A 21 1.28 -19.98 5.20
N GLY A 22 2.45 -19.63 5.75
CA GLY A 22 3.74 -20.19 5.31
C GLY A 22 3.90 -21.70 5.58
N ASP A 23 3.22 -22.24 6.59
CA ASP A 23 3.29 -23.64 7.00
C ASP A 23 2.38 -24.55 6.17
N THR A 24 1.20 -24.07 5.77
CA THR A 24 0.21 -24.86 5.02
C THR A 24 0.09 -24.48 3.55
N MET A 25 0.70 -23.36 3.15
CA MET A 25 0.58 -22.74 1.83
C MET A 25 -0.87 -22.50 1.41
N LYS A 26 -1.75 -22.23 2.38
CA LYS A 26 -3.17 -21.94 2.16
C LYS A 26 -3.44 -20.44 2.27
N PRO A 27 -4.43 -19.91 1.52
CA PRO A 27 -4.90 -18.56 1.73
C PRO A 27 -5.30 -18.32 3.19
N LEU A 28 -4.89 -17.18 3.73
CA LEU A 28 -5.18 -16.82 5.11
C LEU A 28 -6.33 -15.80 5.13
N GLN A 29 -7.52 -16.28 5.46
CA GLN A 29 -8.70 -15.45 5.70
C GLN A 29 -8.61 -14.72 7.04
N ASP A 30 -9.27 -13.56 7.13
CA ASP A 30 -9.42 -12.75 8.34
C ASP A 30 -8.07 -12.20 8.88
N ALA A 31 -7.04 -12.13 8.03
CA ALA A 31 -5.80 -11.45 8.34
C ALA A 31 -6.03 -9.93 8.21
N ARG A 32 -5.67 -9.18 9.25
CA ARG A 32 -5.69 -7.72 9.21
C ARG A 32 -4.43 -7.22 8.52
N VAL A 33 -4.62 -6.41 7.50
CA VAL A 33 -3.59 -5.76 6.72
C VAL A 33 -3.64 -4.27 7.02
N SER A 34 -2.61 -3.75 7.69
CA SER A 34 -2.45 -2.31 7.96
C SER A 34 -1.43 -1.72 6.99
N ILE A 35 -1.76 -0.59 6.39
CA ILE A 35 -0.90 0.11 5.42
C ILE A 35 -0.47 1.44 6.02
N SER A 36 0.81 1.78 5.88
CA SER A 36 1.42 3.03 6.33
C SER A 36 2.43 3.53 5.31
N TYR A 37 2.78 4.82 5.34
CA TYR A 37 3.91 5.30 4.55
C TYR A 37 5.21 4.70 5.10
N SER A 38 6.14 4.27 4.24
CA SER A 38 7.40 3.67 4.72
C SER A 38 8.26 4.62 5.55
N GLY A 39 8.10 5.94 5.37
CA GLY A 39 8.75 6.95 6.22
C GLY A 39 8.08 7.17 7.58
N GLU A 40 6.83 6.71 7.75
CA GLU A 40 5.99 6.90 8.95
C GLU A 40 5.24 5.60 9.31
N PRO A 41 5.95 4.48 9.57
CA PRO A 41 5.35 3.15 9.64
C PRO A 41 4.45 2.93 10.88
N GLU A 42 4.53 3.81 11.88
CA GLU A 42 3.72 3.76 13.11
C GLU A 42 2.32 4.36 12.92
N THR A 43 2.07 5.04 11.80
CA THR A 43 0.77 5.65 11.49
C THR A 43 0.08 4.87 10.38
N ASP A 44 -0.90 4.06 10.75
CA ASP A 44 -1.76 3.39 9.79
C ASP A 44 -2.64 4.43 9.07
N ILE A 45 -2.57 4.42 7.74
CA ILE A 45 -3.40 5.28 6.88
C ILE A 45 -4.62 4.53 6.34
N GLU A 46 -4.54 3.19 6.29
CA GLU A 46 -5.59 2.32 5.77
C GLU A 46 -5.52 0.94 6.44
N GLN A 47 -6.67 0.28 6.59
CA GLN A 47 -6.73 -1.04 7.21
C GLN A 47 -7.79 -1.93 6.56
N LEU A 48 -7.34 -3.07 6.04
CA LEU A 48 -8.17 -4.05 5.33
C LEU A 48 -8.15 -5.40 6.03
N VAL A 49 -9.04 -6.28 5.62
CA VAL A 49 -9.10 -7.67 6.08
C VAL A 49 -9.16 -8.58 4.85
N THR A 50 -8.41 -9.68 4.88
CA THR A 50 -8.41 -10.66 3.79
C THR A 50 -9.68 -11.50 3.76
N ASP A 51 -10.15 -11.80 2.54
CA ASP A 51 -11.29 -12.67 2.28
C ASP A 51 -10.93 -14.17 2.32
N SER A 52 -11.86 -15.04 1.90
CA SER A 52 -11.65 -16.50 1.87
C SER A 52 -10.55 -16.97 0.92
N ASP A 53 -10.18 -16.14 -0.07
CA ASP A 53 -9.09 -16.37 -1.01
C ASP A 53 -7.77 -15.72 -0.54
N GLY A 54 -7.76 -15.21 0.70
CA GLY A 54 -6.59 -14.62 1.34
C GLY A 54 -6.22 -13.26 0.77
N GLN A 55 -7.15 -12.57 0.10
CA GLN A 55 -6.90 -11.31 -0.60
C GLN A 55 -7.65 -10.17 0.06
N THR A 56 -7.04 -8.99 0.09
CA THR A 56 -7.78 -7.76 0.35
C THR A 56 -8.49 -7.30 -0.93
N ASP A 57 -9.49 -6.42 -0.78
CA ASP A 57 -9.86 -5.54 -1.88
C ASP A 57 -8.64 -4.70 -2.32
N ALA A 58 -8.64 -4.27 -3.59
CA ALA A 58 -7.67 -3.30 -4.06
C ALA A 58 -8.00 -1.92 -3.47
N VAL A 59 -7.04 -1.31 -2.78
CA VAL A 59 -7.23 0.00 -2.16
C VAL A 59 -6.50 1.09 -2.92
N GLU A 60 -7.19 2.20 -3.12
CA GLU A 60 -6.65 3.39 -3.76
C GLU A 60 -5.79 4.18 -2.76
N LEU A 61 -4.52 4.42 -3.10
CA LEU A 61 -3.55 5.13 -2.27
C LEU A 61 -2.90 6.25 -3.09
N ALA A 62 -2.49 7.31 -2.40
CA ALA A 62 -1.96 8.51 -3.01
C ALA A 62 -0.57 8.27 -3.63
N ALA A 63 -0.41 8.49 -4.92
CA ALA A 63 0.86 8.34 -5.63
C ALA A 63 1.32 9.69 -6.23
N PRO A 64 2.63 9.92 -6.39
CA PRO A 64 3.10 11.09 -7.11
C PRO A 64 2.51 11.16 -8.52
N PRO A 65 2.29 12.37 -9.08
CA PRO A 65 1.72 12.55 -10.40
C PRO A 65 2.42 11.72 -11.48
N ILE A 66 1.65 11.21 -12.45
CA ILE A 66 2.16 10.38 -13.54
C ILE A 66 3.24 11.10 -14.37
N GLU A 67 3.21 12.42 -14.47
CA GLU A 67 4.20 13.22 -15.19
C GLU A 67 5.63 12.96 -14.68
N TYR A 68 5.79 12.72 -13.38
CA TYR A 68 7.11 12.43 -12.79
C TYR A 68 7.71 11.11 -13.27
N SER A 69 6.88 10.18 -13.76
CA SER A 69 7.33 8.91 -14.37
C SER A 69 7.67 9.04 -15.85
N MET A 70 7.14 10.07 -16.53
CA MET A 70 7.22 10.22 -17.99
C MET A 70 8.48 10.94 -18.46
N GLU A 71 9.12 11.71 -17.57
CA GLU A 71 10.34 12.45 -17.85
C GLU A 71 11.47 12.05 -16.88
N PRO A 72 12.70 11.82 -17.36
CA PRO A 72 13.82 11.61 -16.46
C PRO A 72 14.08 12.88 -15.64
N GLY A 73 14.14 12.76 -14.32
CA GLY A 73 14.38 13.87 -13.40
C GLY A 73 14.80 13.41 -12.01
N ASP A 74 15.02 14.38 -11.11
CA ASP A 74 15.41 14.15 -9.71
C ASP A 74 14.21 13.87 -8.78
N VAL A 75 12.98 13.88 -9.31
CA VAL A 75 11.75 13.70 -8.54
C VAL A 75 11.40 12.21 -8.47
N GLN A 76 11.08 11.72 -7.27
CA GLN A 76 10.67 10.34 -7.04
C GLN A 76 9.30 10.07 -7.71
N PRO A 77 9.21 9.11 -8.64
CA PRO A 77 7.98 8.86 -9.41
C PRO A 77 6.99 7.91 -8.72
N TYR A 78 7.26 7.49 -7.48
CA TYR A 78 6.45 6.53 -6.72
C TYR A 78 6.33 6.94 -5.25
N ALA A 79 5.25 6.52 -4.61
CA ALA A 79 5.12 6.55 -3.16
C ALA A 79 5.66 5.22 -2.59
N GLU A 80 6.19 5.26 -1.38
CA GLU A 80 6.64 4.06 -0.66
C GLU A 80 5.73 3.76 0.52
N TYR A 81 5.23 2.52 0.54
CA TYR A 81 4.35 2.01 1.57
C TYR A 81 4.94 0.81 2.30
N SER A 82 4.52 0.68 3.56
CA SER A 82 4.74 -0.46 4.40
C SER A 82 3.41 -1.13 4.71
N VAL A 83 3.41 -2.45 4.70
CA VAL A 83 2.28 -3.30 5.03
C VAL A 83 2.63 -4.12 6.25
N THR A 84 1.79 -4.06 7.28
CA THR A 84 1.86 -4.94 8.44
C THR A 84 0.67 -5.87 8.45
N VAL A 85 0.93 -7.18 8.45
CA VAL A 85 -0.08 -8.23 8.49
C VAL A 85 -0.14 -8.83 9.89
N THR A 86 -1.34 -8.91 10.45
CA THR A 86 -1.59 -9.56 11.74
C THR A 86 -2.74 -10.54 11.61
N ALA A 87 -2.57 -11.75 12.14
CA ALA A 87 -3.60 -12.78 12.14
C ALA A 87 -3.55 -13.59 13.43
N SER A 88 -4.70 -14.06 13.89
CA SER A 88 -4.78 -14.83 15.13
C SER A 88 -4.05 -16.17 14.97
N GLY A 89 -3.10 -16.45 15.87
CA GLY A 89 -2.28 -17.66 15.82
C GLY A 89 -1.05 -17.58 14.91
N TYR A 90 -0.79 -16.43 14.28
CA TYR A 90 0.40 -16.18 13.48
C TYR A 90 1.23 -15.05 14.09
N GLU A 91 2.53 -15.06 13.80
CA GLU A 91 3.39 -13.93 14.11
C GLU A 91 3.09 -12.77 13.16
N SER A 92 3.17 -11.53 13.67
CA SER A 92 3.03 -10.34 12.84
C SER A 92 4.14 -10.30 11.78
N PHE A 93 3.78 -9.92 10.56
CA PHE A 93 4.72 -9.84 9.45
C PHE A 93 4.69 -8.43 8.84
N ASN A 94 5.85 -7.86 8.52
CA ASN A 94 5.95 -6.54 7.90
C ASN A 94 6.71 -6.61 6.57
N VAL A 95 6.15 -5.95 5.56
CA VAL A 95 6.79 -5.69 4.26
C VAL A 95 6.92 -4.19 4.12
N SER A 96 8.11 -3.69 3.79
CA SER A 96 8.39 -2.26 3.65
C SER A 96 9.02 -1.95 2.30
N GLY A 97 8.90 -0.70 1.83
CA GLY A 97 9.47 -0.27 0.55
C GLY A 97 8.63 -0.69 -0.66
N ILE A 98 7.32 -0.88 -0.49
CA ILE A 98 6.41 -1.16 -1.59
C ILE A 98 6.28 0.11 -2.42
N SER A 99 6.81 0.09 -3.63
CA SER A 99 6.74 1.22 -4.56
C SER A 99 5.40 1.21 -5.30
N LEU A 100 4.61 2.27 -5.13
CA LEU A 100 3.34 2.47 -5.82
C LEU A 100 3.44 3.64 -6.80
N PHE A 101 3.17 3.36 -8.08
CA PHE A 101 3.13 4.35 -9.16
C PHE A 101 1.68 4.76 -9.45
N ALA A 102 1.48 5.97 -9.95
CA ALA A 102 0.17 6.45 -10.39
C ALA A 102 -0.41 5.58 -11.52
N ASP A 103 -1.74 5.39 -11.49
CA ASP A 103 -2.54 4.63 -12.46
C ASP A 103 -2.13 3.16 -12.60
N THR A 104 -1.45 2.60 -11.59
CA THR A 104 -1.02 1.19 -11.56
C THR A 104 -1.61 0.44 -10.38
N THR A 105 -1.74 -0.89 -10.51
CA THR A 105 -2.04 -1.78 -9.39
C THR A 105 -0.77 -2.53 -8.98
N ALA A 106 -0.28 -2.28 -7.77
CA ALA A 106 0.74 -3.08 -7.12
C ALA A 106 0.08 -4.31 -6.46
N LEU A 107 0.61 -5.49 -6.79
CA LEU A 107 0.25 -6.77 -6.16
C LEU A 107 1.40 -7.23 -5.28
N GLN A 108 1.12 -7.58 -4.03
CA GLN A 108 2.11 -8.00 -3.03
C GLN A 108 1.67 -9.26 -2.28
#